data_AF-A0A1H8C3R2-F1
#
_entry.id   AF-A0A1H8C3R2-F1
#
_cell.length_a   1.000
_cell.length_b   1.000
_cell.length_c   1.000
_cell.angle_alpha   90.00
_cell.angle_beta   90.00
_cell.angle_gamma   90.00
#
_symmetry.space_group_name_H-M   'P 1'
#
loop_
_entity.id
_entity.type
_entity.pdbx_description
1 polymer ?
#
loop_
_entity_poly.entity_id
_entity_poly.type
_entity_poly.pdbx_seq_one_letter_code
_entity_poly.pdbx_strand_id
1 'polypeptide(L)'
;MRRSVLIVLPLLAGCATRTPVAVVTPPPEPTPVVAAPMLPPGATPGMRIPAVLADGSYPTPNRNLTAAAAVWHLRAGLNVAALSCQGVQGTTIIAAYNALLAREKAGLAAAEARYSAEYRAGGGDWRDRYDDSMTRLYNYYSQTPARPSFCAAAERILAAAPAVPAGGLDAFARAQMPGLDQAFVDFYRAYDAWRIGSLRIAAASAAPTTAIAVSSPAPLASVPAVAVPSAAPVQSAAVQPAPAQPVRVLARPTPAPALTTPTIAAPVRAATQAPPPAPQPGARPYPRLEIDPSVFGTPEVEGR
;
A
#
# COMPACT_ATOMS: atom_id res chain seq x y z
N MET A 1 1.25 103.21 -63.98
CA MET A 1 0.13 102.40 -63.44
C MET A 1 0.71 101.13 -62.82
N ARG A 2 0.82 101.09 -61.48
CA ARG A 2 1.42 99.98 -60.72
C ARG A 2 0.40 98.84 -60.56
N ARG A 3 0.74 97.63 -61.00
CA ARG A 3 -0.07 96.42 -60.80
C ARG A 3 0.45 95.67 -59.56
N SER A 4 -0.33 95.70 -58.49
CA SER A 4 -0.13 94.87 -57.31
C SER A 4 -0.67 93.46 -57.58
N VAL A 5 0.19 92.45 -57.47
CA VAL A 5 -0.20 91.03 -57.53
C VAL A 5 -0.25 90.52 -56.09
N LEU A 6 -1.46 90.21 -55.61
CA LEU A 6 -1.73 89.52 -54.35
C LEU A 6 -1.60 88.01 -54.57
N ILE A 7 -0.63 87.38 -53.90
CA ILE A 7 -0.47 85.93 -53.86
C ILE A 7 -1.16 85.41 -52.59
N VAL A 8 -2.25 84.66 -52.78
CA VAL A 8 -2.98 83.98 -51.71
C VAL A 8 -2.45 82.54 -51.60
N LEU A 9 -1.84 82.21 -50.47
CA LEU A 9 -1.36 80.87 -50.13
C LEU A 9 -2.50 80.05 -49.48
N PRO A 10 -2.85 78.85 -49.99
CA PRO A 10 -3.82 77.98 -49.32
C PRO A 10 -3.12 77.19 -48.20
N LEU A 11 -3.64 77.30 -46.97
CA LEU A 11 -3.29 76.42 -45.86
C LEU A 11 -3.95 75.05 -46.07
N LEU A 12 -3.15 74.01 -46.33
CA LEU A 12 -3.62 72.62 -46.30
C LEU A 12 -3.91 72.23 -44.84
N ALA A 13 -5.19 72.21 -44.46
CA ALA A 13 -5.66 71.55 -43.25
C ALA A 13 -5.64 70.03 -43.47
N GLY A 14 -4.59 69.36 -42.99
CA GLY A 14 -4.50 67.91 -42.97
C GLY A 14 -5.43 67.33 -41.89
N CYS A 15 -6.52 66.70 -42.30
CA CYS A 15 -7.38 65.89 -41.43
C CYS A 15 -6.61 64.63 -40.97
N ALA A 16 -6.06 64.66 -39.76
CA ALA A 16 -5.54 63.47 -39.09
C ALA A 16 -6.73 62.67 -38.51
N THR A 17 -7.31 61.77 -39.30
CA THR A 17 -8.21 60.73 -38.81
C THR A 17 -7.39 59.74 -37.98
N ARG A 18 -7.41 59.91 -36.65
CA ARG A 18 -6.88 58.90 -35.72
C ARG A 18 -7.86 57.74 -35.72
N THR A 19 -7.54 56.67 -36.44
CA THR A 19 -8.22 55.39 -36.28
C THR A 19 -8.16 55.01 -34.80
N PRO A 20 -9.30 54.71 -34.15
CA PRO A 20 -9.25 54.16 -32.81
C PRO A 20 -8.55 52.80 -32.92
N VAL A 21 -7.34 52.73 -32.38
CA VAL A 21 -6.66 51.45 -32.19
C VAL A 21 -7.57 50.65 -31.27
N ALA A 22 -8.14 49.57 -31.80
CA ALA A 22 -8.88 48.61 -30.98
C ALA A 22 -7.94 48.17 -29.86
N VAL A 23 -8.27 48.55 -28.62
CA VAL A 23 -7.60 48.03 -27.44
C VAL A 23 -7.96 46.55 -27.40
N VAL A 24 -7.07 45.70 -27.91
CA VAL A 24 -7.15 44.26 -27.71
C VAL A 24 -7.03 44.06 -26.20
N THR A 25 -8.13 43.74 -25.53
CA THR A 25 -8.08 43.28 -24.14
C THR A 25 -7.11 42.10 -24.10
N PRO A 26 -6.04 42.15 -23.28
CA PRO A 26 -5.13 41.02 -23.17
C PRO A 26 -5.95 39.78 -22.80
N PRO A 27 -5.66 38.61 -23.41
CA PRO A 27 -6.33 37.37 -23.06
C PRO A 27 -6.33 37.20 -21.54
N PRO A 28 -7.45 36.77 -20.93
CA PRO A 28 -7.46 36.53 -19.49
C PRO A 28 -6.32 35.58 -19.15
N GLU A 29 -5.47 35.99 -18.22
CA GLU A 29 -4.38 35.14 -17.76
C GLU A 29 -4.98 33.78 -17.34
N PRO A 30 -4.39 32.65 -17.77
CA PRO A 30 -4.87 31.35 -17.36
C PRO A 30 -4.78 31.29 -15.83
N THR A 31 -5.94 31.23 -15.18
CA THR A 31 -5.97 31.02 -13.74
C THR A 31 -5.26 29.70 -13.46
N PRO A 32 -4.27 29.68 -12.55
CA PRO A 32 -3.59 28.44 -12.22
C PRO A 32 -4.63 27.46 -11.69
N VAL A 33 -4.87 26.39 -12.45
CA VAL A 33 -5.71 25.27 -12.01
C VAL A 33 -5.00 24.62 -10.84
N VAL A 34 -5.45 24.92 -9.63
CA VAL A 34 -4.99 24.23 -8.42
C VAL A 34 -5.44 22.78 -8.56
N ALA A 35 -4.50 21.87 -8.79
CA ALA A 35 -4.79 20.44 -8.88
C ALA A 35 -5.53 19.98 -7.60
N ALA A 36 -6.55 19.15 -7.70
CA ALA A 36 -7.23 18.67 -6.49
C ALA A 36 -6.29 17.79 -5.65
N PRO A 37 -6.42 17.76 -4.30
CA PRO A 37 -5.57 16.90 -3.47
C PRO A 37 -5.80 15.44 -3.85
N MET A 38 -4.72 14.70 -4.09
CA MET A 38 -4.80 13.28 -4.39
C MET A 38 -5.34 12.52 -3.18
N LEU A 39 -6.28 11.61 -3.44
CA LEU A 39 -6.84 10.73 -2.42
C LEU A 39 -5.77 9.73 -1.95
N PRO A 40 -5.72 9.36 -0.65
CA PRO A 40 -4.79 8.34 -0.19
C PRO A 40 -4.97 7.02 -0.94
N PRO A 41 -3.89 6.25 -1.18
CA PRO A 41 -4.00 4.96 -1.85
C PRO A 41 -5.04 4.05 -1.20
N GLY A 42 -5.92 3.46 -2.01
CA GLY A 42 -6.97 2.55 -1.54
C GLY A 42 -8.18 3.22 -0.86
N ALA A 43 -8.18 4.54 -0.67
CA ALA A 43 -9.36 5.26 -0.22
C ALA A 43 -10.36 5.50 -1.35
N THR A 44 -11.61 5.77 -0.99
CA THR A 44 -12.68 6.22 -1.91
C THR A 44 -13.36 7.48 -1.35
N PRO A 45 -13.87 8.39 -2.20
CA PRO A 45 -14.64 9.54 -1.72
C PRO A 45 -15.85 9.07 -0.90
N GLY A 46 -16.07 9.68 0.27
CA GLY A 46 -17.17 9.31 1.17
C GLY A 46 -16.96 8.03 1.99
N MET A 47 -15.80 7.37 1.90
CA MET A 47 -15.40 6.27 2.77
C MET A 47 -15.56 6.65 4.25
N ARG A 48 -16.12 5.73 5.03
CA ARG A 48 -16.26 5.88 6.48
C ARG A 48 -15.00 5.39 7.16
N ILE A 49 -14.33 6.28 7.89
CA ILE A 49 -13.25 5.95 8.81
C ILE A 49 -13.69 6.28 10.25
N PRO A 50 -13.04 5.70 11.27
CA PRO A 50 -13.33 6.07 12.65
C PRO A 50 -13.08 7.56 12.90
N ALA A 51 -13.94 8.18 13.72
CA ALA A 51 -13.75 9.58 14.11
C ALA A 51 -12.57 9.72 15.06
N VAL A 52 -11.81 10.81 14.93
CA VAL A 52 -10.74 11.15 15.86
C VAL A 52 -11.31 11.34 17.29
N LEU A 53 -10.56 10.86 18.28
CA LEU A 53 -10.88 11.00 19.70
C LEU A 53 -10.49 12.40 20.20
N ALA A 54 -10.97 12.75 21.41
CA ALA A 54 -10.68 14.04 22.04
C ALA A 54 -9.18 14.29 22.27
N ASP A 55 -8.37 13.23 22.39
CA ASP A 55 -6.91 13.28 22.54
C ASP A 55 -6.16 13.37 21.20
N GLY A 56 -6.87 13.45 20.06
CA GLY A 56 -6.27 13.49 18.73
C GLY A 56 -5.82 12.13 18.17
N SER A 57 -6.05 11.04 18.90
CA SER A 57 -5.80 9.67 18.44
C SER A 57 -7.02 9.07 17.73
N TYR A 58 -6.86 7.92 17.09
CA TYR A 58 -7.98 7.16 16.52
C TYR A 58 -8.38 6.01 17.44
N PRO A 59 -9.66 5.63 17.51
CA PRO A 59 -10.07 4.45 18.25
C PRO A 59 -9.58 3.20 17.50
N THR A 60 -8.57 2.53 18.06
CA THR A 60 -8.08 1.24 17.58
C THR A 60 -8.30 0.17 18.66
N PRO A 61 -8.52 -1.11 18.28
CA PRO A 61 -8.56 -2.21 19.24
C PRO A 61 -7.24 -2.43 19.99
N ASN A 62 -6.15 -1.79 19.56
CA ASN A 62 -4.80 -1.98 20.08
C ASN A 62 -4.37 -0.89 21.07
N ARG A 63 -5.32 -0.11 21.61
CA ARG A 63 -5.06 0.91 22.64
C ARG A 63 -5.06 0.29 24.03
N ASN A 64 -4.20 0.81 24.91
CA ASN A 64 -4.18 0.51 26.35
C ASN A 64 -4.15 -1.00 26.66
N LEU A 65 -3.37 -1.76 25.90
CA LEU A 65 -3.29 -3.21 26.03
C LEU A 65 -2.56 -3.61 27.31
N THR A 66 -3.06 -4.65 27.97
CA THR A 66 -2.25 -5.41 28.93
C THR A 66 -1.10 -6.12 28.20
N ALA A 67 -0.11 -6.62 28.93
CA ALA A 67 0.98 -7.38 28.31
C ALA A 67 0.47 -8.63 27.58
N ALA A 68 -0.50 -9.33 28.18
CA ALA A 68 -1.12 -10.51 27.59
C ALA A 68 -1.92 -10.15 26.33
N ALA A 69 -2.71 -9.07 26.39
CA ALA A 69 -3.44 -8.56 25.24
C ALA A 69 -2.51 -8.15 24.08
N ALA A 70 -1.37 -7.49 24.37
CA ALA A 70 -0.40 -7.09 23.35
C ALA A 70 0.18 -8.30 22.59
N VAL A 71 0.52 -9.38 23.30
CA VAL A 71 0.99 -10.62 22.66
C VAL A 71 -0.10 -11.25 21.79
N TRP A 72 -1.31 -11.36 22.32
CA TRP A 72 -2.42 -12.00 21.61
C TRP A 72 -2.86 -11.18 20.38
N HIS A 73 -2.88 -9.86 20.50
CA HIS A 73 -3.19 -8.95 19.41
C HIS A 73 -2.11 -8.95 18.33
N LEU A 74 -0.84 -9.01 18.73
CA LEU A 74 0.27 -9.15 17.79
C LEU A 74 0.17 -10.46 17.00
N ARG A 75 -0.09 -11.57 17.70
CA ARG A 75 -0.30 -12.87 17.05
C ARG A 75 -1.44 -12.81 16.03
N ALA A 76 -2.57 -12.21 16.41
CA ALA A 76 -3.71 -12.06 15.51
C ALA A 76 -3.36 -11.22 14.27
N GLY A 77 -2.66 -10.09 14.44
CA GLY A 77 -2.21 -9.26 13.32
C GLY A 77 -1.25 -10.00 12.39
N LEU A 78 -0.24 -10.68 12.94
CA LEU A 78 0.71 -11.45 12.13
C LEU A 78 0.04 -12.63 11.41
N ASN A 79 -1.01 -13.22 11.99
CA ASN A 79 -1.83 -14.21 11.30
C ASN A 79 -2.56 -13.61 10.09
N VAL A 80 -3.22 -12.45 10.26
CA VAL A 80 -3.88 -11.76 9.15
C VAL A 80 -2.89 -11.37 8.06
N ALA A 81 -1.67 -10.95 8.44
CA ALA A 81 -0.60 -10.66 7.49
C ALA A 81 -0.19 -11.92 6.69
N ALA A 82 0.00 -13.06 7.35
CA ALA A 82 0.32 -14.32 6.70
C ALA A 82 -0.77 -14.79 5.70
N LEU A 83 -2.03 -14.38 5.91
CA LEU A 83 -3.14 -14.70 5.01
C LEU A 83 -3.33 -13.66 3.89
N SER A 84 -3.06 -12.39 4.17
CA SER A 84 -3.47 -11.27 3.31
C SER A 84 -2.36 -10.72 2.43
N CYS A 85 -1.11 -10.83 2.88
CA CYS A 85 0.05 -10.32 2.14
C CYS A 85 0.43 -11.26 0.99
N GLN A 86 0.84 -10.69 -0.14
CA GLN A 86 0.98 -11.42 -1.41
C GLN A 86 2.41 -11.39 -1.94
N GLY A 87 2.69 -12.22 -2.96
CA GLY A 87 4.00 -12.26 -3.63
C GLY A 87 5.13 -12.74 -2.72
N VAL A 88 6.36 -12.30 -3.03
CA VAL A 88 7.56 -12.69 -2.28
C VAL A 88 7.45 -12.29 -0.80
N GLN A 89 6.98 -11.06 -0.53
CA GLN A 89 6.71 -10.60 0.84
C GLN A 89 5.75 -11.55 1.59
N GLY A 90 4.65 -11.96 0.95
CA GLY A 90 3.71 -12.92 1.54
C GLY A 90 4.39 -14.25 1.91
N THR A 91 5.21 -14.80 1.01
CA THR A 91 5.94 -16.04 1.29
C THR A 91 6.93 -15.89 2.45
N THR A 92 7.63 -14.76 2.54
CA THR A 92 8.55 -14.44 3.65
C THR A 92 7.80 -14.35 4.97
N ILE A 93 6.68 -13.64 4.99
CA ILE A 93 5.82 -13.48 6.18
C ILE A 93 5.31 -14.84 6.66
N ILE A 94 4.81 -15.70 5.76
CA ILE A 94 4.31 -17.04 6.11
C ILE A 94 5.40 -17.87 6.80
N ALA A 95 6.59 -17.94 6.21
CA ALA A 95 7.70 -18.72 6.76
C ALA A 95 8.14 -18.20 8.13
N ALA A 96 8.31 -16.88 8.26
CA ALA A 96 8.74 -16.26 9.52
C ALA A 96 7.67 -16.35 10.62
N TYR A 97 6.38 -16.22 10.26
CA TYR A 97 5.28 -16.38 11.21
C TYR A 97 5.20 -17.81 11.75
N ASN A 98 5.33 -18.82 10.89
CA ASN A 98 5.36 -20.22 11.32
C ASN A 98 6.56 -20.51 12.25
N ALA A 99 7.74 -19.93 11.95
CA ALA A 99 8.91 -20.04 12.82
C ALA A 99 8.69 -19.38 14.20
N LEU A 100 8.03 -18.22 14.23
CA LEU A 100 7.63 -17.56 15.47
C LEU A 100 6.67 -18.45 16.29
N LEU A 101 5.63 -19.01 15.65
CA LEU A 101 4.67 -19.89 16.32
C LEU A 101 5.34 -21.12 16.93
N ALA A 102 6.26 -21.76 16.19
CA ALA A 102 6.97 -22.94 16.66
C ALA A 102 7.85 -22.64 17.87
N ARG A 103 8.60 -21.52 17.84
CA ARG A 103 9.53 -21.14 18.92
C ARG A 103 8.81 -20.63 20.17
N GLU A 104 7.76 -19.82 20.00
CA GLU A 104 7.09 -19.11 21.09
C GLU A 104 5.79 -19.78 21.56
N LYS A 105 5.56 -21.05 21.19
CA LYS A 105 4.35 -21.82 21.54
C LYS A 105 3.94 -21.67 23.01
N ALA A 106 4.87 -21.85 23.94
CA ALA A 106 4.60 -21.75 25.38
C ALA A 106 4.26 -20.31 25.80
N GLY A 107 4.98 -19.32 25.27
CA GLY A 107 4.72 -17.90 25.54
C GLY A 107 3.34 -17.46 25.04
N LEU A 108 2.96 -17.89 23.84
CA LEU A 108 1.66 -17.61 23.23
C LEU A 108 0.52 -18.25 24.01
N ALA A 109 0.66 -19.53 24.41
CA ALA A 109 -0.35 -20.21 25.23
C ALA A 109 -0.53 -19.54 26.60
N ALA A 110 0.59 -19.16 27.25
CA ALA A 110 0.54 -18.46 28.52
C ALA A 110 -0.11 -17.06 28.40
N ALA A 111 0.15 -16.35 27.30
CA ALA A 111 -0.48 -15.05 27.04
C ALA A 111 -1.99 -15.19 26.78
N GLU A 112 -2.43 -16.19 26.01
CA GLU A 112 -3.86 -16.46 25.77
C GLU A 112 -4.58 -16.79 27.08
N ALA A 113 -3.99 -17.64 27.93
CA ALA A 113 -4.57 -18.00 29.21
C ALA A 113 -4.72 -16.78 30.13
N ARG A 114 -3.70 -15.91 30.20
CA ARG A 114 -3.76 -14.65 30.95
C ARG A 114 -4.82 -13.71 30.38
N TYR A 115 -4.85 -13.53 29.06
CA TYR A 115 -5.76 -12.59 28.42
C TYR A 115 -7.23 -13.03 28.55
N SER A 116 -7.53 -14.32 28.32
CA SER A 116 -8.88 -14.85 28.53
C SER A 116 -9.30 -14.80 30.01
N ALA A 117 -8.36 -14.94 30.95
CA ALA A 117 -8.64 -14.74 32.38
C ALA A 117 -9.04 -13.30 32.73
N GLU A 118 -8.49 -12.29 32.04
CA GLU A 118 -8.90 -10.88 32.22
C GLU A 118 -10.39 -10.69 31.89
N TYR A 119 -10.90 -11.35 30.84
CA TYR A 119 -12.33 -11.30 30.50
C TYR A 119 -13.18 -12.05 31.52
N ARG A 120 -12.74 -13.26 31.93
CA ARG A 120 -13.42 -14.08 32.95
C ARG A 120 -13.57 -13.33 34.27
N ALA A 121 -12.57 -12.56 34.67
CA ALA A 121 -12.61 -11.75 35.89
C ALA A 121 -13.72 -10.69 35.86
N GLY A 122 -14.14 -10.25 34.67
CA GLY A 122 -15.30 -9.36 34.49
C GLY A 122 -16.66 -10.05 34.67
N GLY A 123 -16.71 -11.38 34.80
CA GLY A 123 -17.94 -12.15 35.02
C GLY A 123 -18.92 -12.14 33.84
N GLY A 124 -20.11 -12.69 34.08
CA GLY A 124 -21.24 -12.68 33.14
C GLY A 124 -20.93 -13.37 31.80
N ASP A 125 -21.32 -12.72 30.71
CA ASP A 125 -21.13 -13.10 29.30
C ASP A 125 -19.68 -12.93 28.81
N TRP A 126 -18.70 -13.20 29.67
CA TRP A 126 -17.29 -12.89 29.39
C TRP A 126 -16.78 -13.48 28.08
N ARG A 127 -17.28 -14.65 27.69
CA ARG A 127 -16.88 -15.33 26.46
C ARG A 127 -17.38 -14.60 25.23
N ASP A 128 -18.64 -14.15 25.23
CA ASP A 128 -19.20 -13.37 24.12
C ASP A 128 -18.45 -12.04 23.98
N ARG A 129 -18.15 -11.36 25.10
CA ARG A 129 -17.34 -10.13 25.09
C ARG A 129 -15.92 -10.34 24.55
N TYR A 130 -15.30 -11.47 24.87
CA TYR A 130 -13.99 -11.86 24.37
C TYR A 130 -14.03 -12.12 22.86
N ASP A 131 -14.97 -12.95 22.42
CA ASP A 131 -15.14 -13.32 21.01
C ASP A 131 -15.45 -12.08 20.16
N ASP A 132 -16.35 -11.22 20.61
CA ASP A 132 -16.66 -9.94 19.98
C ASP A 132 -15.44 -9.03 19.86
N SER A 133 -14.59 -9.00 20.91
CA SER A 133 -13.34 -8.24 20.91
C SER A 133 -12.38 -8.76 19.86
N MET A 134 -12.19 -10.08 19.79
CA MET A 134 -11.36 -10.72 18.79
C MET A 134 -11.91 -10.51 17.38
N THR A 135 -13.22 -10.60 17.16
CA THR A 135 -13.84 -10.31 15.87
C THR A 135 -13.59 -8.86 15.44
N ARG A 136 -13.76 -7.88 16.33
CA ARG A 136 -13.42 -6.47 16.03
C ARG A 136 -11.95 -6.31 15.65
N LEU A 137 -11.06 -7.02 16.34
CA LEU A 137 -9.62 -7.00 16.05
C LEU A 137 -9.29 -7.58 14.66
N TYR A 138 -9.85 -8.74 14.31
CA TYR A 138 -9.64 -9.33 12.98
C TYR A 138 -10.21 -8.44 11.86
N ASN A 139 -11.38 -7.86 12.08
CA ASN A 139 -11.98 -6.90 11.14
C ASN A 139 -11.10 -5.66 10.97
N TYR A 140 -10.53 -5.15 12.06
CA TYR A 140 -9.59 -4.04 12.03
C TYR A 140 -8.36 -4.36 11.19
N TYR A 141 -7.71 -5.51 11.39
CA TYR A 141 -6.54 -5.90 10.58
C TYR A 141 -6.86 -6.20 9.12
N SER A 142 -8.14 -6.45 8.79
CA SER A 142 -8.60 -6.76 7.43
C SER A 142 -8.90 -5.53 6.57
N GLN A 143 -8.57 -4.32 7.04
CA GLN A 143 -8.84 -3.09 6.28
C GLN A 143 -7.90 -2.96 5.07
N THR A 144 -8.45 -3.23 3.88
CA THR A 144 -7.74 -3.19 2.60
C THR A 144 -6.92 -1.91 2.34
N PRO A 145 -7.39 -0.70 2.65
CA PRO A 145 -6.62 0.52 2.35
C PRO A 145 -5.28 0.61 3.10
N ALA A 146 -5.20 0.06 4.31
CA ALA A 146 -3.98 0.02 5.12
C ALA A 146 -3.10 -1.21 4.82
N ARG A 147 -3.55 -2.15 3.98
CA ARG A 147 -2.87 -3.43 3.75
C ARG A 147 -1.41 -3.28 3.31
N PRO A 148 -1.02 -2.37 2.39
CA PRO A 148 0.39 -2.25 1.97
C PRO A 148 1.32 -1.88 3.13
N SER A 149 0.97 -0.85 3.92
CA SER A 149 1.76 -0.42 5.07
C SER A 149 1.74 -1.48 6.19
N PHE A 150 0.60 -2.14 6.40
CA PHE A 150 0.45 -3.23 7.37
C PHE A 150 1.35 -4.43 7.03
N CYS A 151 1.36 -4.87 5.77
CA CYS A 151 2.23 -5.96 5.32
C CYS A 151 3.72 -5.62 5.49
N ALA A 152 4.12 -4.38 5.15
CA ALA A 152 5.49 -3.93 5.38
C ALA A 152 5.86 -3.88 6.86
N ALA A 153 4.95 -3.45 7.74
CA ALA A 153 5.15 -3.47 9.18
C ALA A 153 5.29 -4.91 9.72
N ALA A 154 4.38 -5.81 9.31
CA ALA A 154 4.40 -7.21 9.71
C ALA A 154 5.70 -7.93 9.29
N GLU A 155 6.18 -7.69 8.07
CA GLU A 155 7.46 -8.24 7.60
C GLU A 155 8.64 -7.76 8.45
N ARG A 156 8.72 -6.47 8.77
CA ARG A 156 9.78 -5.93 9.66
C ARG A 156 9.73 -6.54 11.05
N ILE A 157 8.52 -6.67 11.61
CA ILE A 157 8.33 -7.27 12.94
C ILE A 157 8.78 -8.72 12.94
N LEU A 158 8.36 -9.50 11.93
CA LEU A 158 8.74 -10.91 11.80
C LEU A 158 10.24 -11.08 11.53
N ALA A 159 10.89 -10.15 10.83
CA ALA A 159 12.34 -10.15 10.66
C ALA A 159 13.09 -9.92 11.99
N ALA A 160 12.51 -9.19 12.94
CA ALA A 160 13.08 -8.98 14.27
C ALA A 160 12.78 -10.15 15.24
N ALA A 161 11.78 -10.97 14.96
CA ALA A 161 11.33 -12.05 15.84
C ALA A 161 12.42 -13.07 16.23
N PRO A 162 13.38 -13.47 15.37
CA PRO A 162 14.42 -14.43 15.76
C PRO A 162 15.35 -13.94 16.88
N ALA A 163 15.45 -12.63 17.11
CA ALA A 163 16.29 -12.05 18.15
C ALA A 163 15.61 -12.01 19.54
N VAL A 164 14.36 -12.50 19.65
CA VAL A 164 13.63 -12.52 20.92
C VAL A 164 14.24 -13.59 21.83
N PRO A 165 14.74 -13.22 23.03
CA PRO A 165 15.24 -14.20 23.99
C PRO A 165 14.08 -15.04 24.56
N ALA A 166 14.39 -16.22 25.10
CA ALA A 166 13.40 -17.05 25.77
C ALA A 166 12.68 -16.27 26.88
N GLY A 167 11.34 -16.29 26.89
CA GLY A 167 10.52 -15.50 27.81
C GLY A 167 10.41 -14.01 27.47
N GLY A 168 11.03 -13.54 26.39
CA GLY A 168 11.02 -12.14 25.96
C GLY A 168 9.79 -11.72 25.14
N LEU A 169 8.84 -12.61 24.90
CA LEU A 169 7.69 -12.38 24.01
C LEU A 169 6.82 -11.18 24.44
N ASP A 170 6.53 -11.04 25.74
CA ASP A 170 5.70 -9.94 26.26
C ASP A 170 6.36 -8.57 26.02
N ALA A 171 7.69 -8.48 26.19
CA ALA A 171 8.44 -7.25 25.93
C ALA A 171 8.49 -6.96 24.42
N PHE A 172 8.75 -7.98 23.61
CA PHE A 172 8.75 -7.87 22.16
C PHE A 172 7.39 -7.39 21.63
N ALA A 173 6.29 -7.99 22.09
CA ALA A 173 4.96 -7.63 21.62
C ALA A 173 4.60 -6.18 21.96
N ARG A 174 4.84 -5.74 23.21
CA ARG A 174 4.59 -4.35 23.61
C ARG A 174 5.41 -3.35 22.80
N ALA A 175 6.66 -3.69 22.46
CA ALA A 175 7.51 -2.82 21.65
C ALA A 175 7.06 -2.73 20.19
N GLN A 176 6.57 -3.83 19.60
CA GLN A 176 6.22 -3.90 18.19
C GLN A 176 4.77 -3.50 17.87
N MET A 177 3.85 -3.67 18.82
CA MET A 177 2.43 -3.38 18.63
C MET A 177 2.13 -1.97 18.11
N PRO A 178 2.75 -0.89 18.64
CA PRO A 178 2.53 0.46 18.10
C PRO A 178 2.89 0.57 16.62
N GLY A 179 3.98 -0.06 16.18
CA GLY A 179 4.41 -0.03 14.78
C GLY A 179 3.47 -0.79 13.84
N LEU A 180 2.83 -1.85 14.32
CA LEU A 180 1.83 -2.59 13.56
C LEU A 180 0.51 -1.80 13.44
N ASP A 181 0.06 -1.18 14.54
CA ASP A 181 -1.16 -0.37 14.60
C ASP A 181 -1.03 0.92 13.76
N GLN A 182 0.16 1.50 13.73
CA GLN A 182 0.44 2.75 13.03
C GLN A 182 0.07 2.71 11.54
N ALA A 183 0.19 1.54 10.90
CA ALA A 183 -0.17 1.37 9.49
C ALA A 183 -1.61 1.79 9.15
N PHE A 184 -2.55 1.57 10.08
CA PHE A 184 -3.96 1.92 9.94
C PHE A 184 -4.21 3.37 10.40
N VAL A 185 -3.57 3.79 11.49
CA VAL A 185 -3.65 5.17 12.01
C VAL A 185 -3.15 6.16 10.96
N ASP A 186 -2.06 5.86 10.26
CA ASP A 186 -1.52 6.68 9.19
C ASP A 186 -2.50 6.81 8.03
N PHE A 187 -3.18 5.72 7.65
CA PHE A 187 -4.23 5.77 6.64
C PHE A 187 -5.39 6.67 7.07
N TYR A 188 -5.89 6.53 8.30
CA TYR A 188 -6.97 7.38 8.81
C TYR A 188 -6.57 8.86 8.82
N ARG A 189 -5.36 9.16 9.30
CA ARG A 189 -4.82 10.52 9.33
C ARG A 189 -4.69 11.11 7.93
N ALA A 190 -4.19 10.35 6.97
CA ALA A 190 -4.08 10.79 5.58
C ALA A 190 -5.47 11.05 4.97
N TYR A 191 -6.45 10.19 5.26
CA TYR A 191 -7.82 10.36 4.76
C TYR A 191 -8.51 11.57 5.37
N ASP A 192 -8.35 11.81 6.67
CA ASP A 192 -8.88 13.01 7.32
C ASP A 192 -8.24 14.27 6.78
N ALA A 193 -6.91 14.27 6.62
CA ALA A 193 -6.20 15.40 6.06
C ALA A 193 -6.70 15.73 4.65
N TRP A 194 -6.97 14.71 3.83
CA TRP A 194 -7.56 14.86 2.51
C TRP A 194 -8.96 15.46 2.59
N ARG A 195 -9.82 14.90 3.44
CA ARG A 195 -11.24 15.27 3.59
C ARG A 195 -11.43 16.73 3.97
N ILE A 196 -10.54 17.28 4.81
CA ILE A 196 -10.60 18.68 5.25
C ILE A 196 -9.78 19.64 4.37
N GLY A 197 -9.20 19.15 3.26
CA GLY A 197 -8.39 19.97 2.35
C GLY A 197 -7.03 20.40 2.90
N SER A 198 -6.53 19.73 3.93
CA SER A 198 -5.23 20.03 4.56
C SER A 198 -4.05 19.27 3.96
N LEU A 199 -4.30 18.27 3.10
CA LEU A 199 -3.25 17.70 2.25
C LEU A 199 -2.80 18.75 1.24
N ARG A 200 -1.54 19.18 1.36
CA ARG A 200 -0.98 20.18 0.46
C ARG A 200 -0.84 19.59 -0.94
N ILE A 201 -1.52 20.22 -1.90
CA ILE A 201 -1.21 20.05 -3.31
C ILE A 201 0.09 20.81 -3.57
N ALA A 202 1.12 20.13 -4.06
CA ALA A 202 2.24 20.85 -4.66
C ALA A 202 1.67 21.61 -5.87
N ALA A 203 1.62 22.94 -5.80
CA ALA A 203 1.21 23.74 -6.94
C ALA A 203 2.09 23.33 -8.12
N ALA A 204 1.47 22.81 -9.17
CA ALA A 204 2.17 22.61 -10.44
C ALA A 204 2.52 24.00 -10.95
N SER A 205 3.70 24.50 -10.56
CA SER A 205 4.28 25.66 -11.20
C SER A 205 4.41 25.30 -12.67
N ALA A 206 3.59 25.92 -13.52
CA ALA A 206 3.78 25.88 -14.96
C ALA A 206 5.20 26.38 -15.23
N ALA A 207 6.14 25.45 -15.42
CA ALA A 207 7.47 25.80 -15.84
C ALA A 207 7.32 26.56 -17.16
N PRO A 208 7.90 27.76 -17.31
CA PRO A 208 7.81 28.48 -18.57
C PRO A 208 8.44 27.57 -19.62
N THR A 209 7.66 27.18 -20.63
CA THR A 209 8.21 26.57 -21.84
C THR A 209 9.14 27.62 -22.44
N THR A 210 10.43 27.50 -22.16
CA THR A 210 11.45 28.22 -22.92
C THR A 210 11.29 27.76 -24.36
N ALA A 211 10.69 28.61 -25.19
CA ALA A 211 10.66 28.41 -26.61
C ALA A 211 12.11 28.26 -27.07
N ILE A 212 12.48 27.05 -27.50
CA ILE A 212 13.76 26.82 -28.14
C ILE A 212 13.67 27.57 -29.47
N ALA A 213 14.36 28.70 -29.58
CA ALA A 213 14.53 29.40 -30.84
C ALA A 213 15.23 28.44 -31.82
N VAL A 214 14.49 27.93 -32.80
CA VAL A 214 15.04 27.14 -33.89
C VAL A 214 15.89 28.09 -34.73
N SER A 215 17.21 28.05 -34.52
CA SER A 215 18.15 28.74 -35.39
C SER A 215 18.18 28.00 -36.72
N SER A 216 17.83 28.66 -37.82
CA SER A 216 17.95 28.10 -39.17
C SER A 216 19.40 27.66 -39.46
N PRO A 217 19.63 26.50 -40.11
CA PRO A 217 20.98 26.09 -40.46
C PRO A 217 21.55 26.99 -41.58
N ALA A 218 22.75 27.51 -41.36
CA ALA A 218 23.56 28.17 -42.37
C ALA A 218 23.99 27.15 -43.46
N PRO A 219 24.23 27.58 -44.71
CA PRO A 219 24.58 26.66 -45.80
C PRO A 219 25.94 25.98 -45.58
N LEU A 220 25.99 24.71 -45.97
CA LEU A 220 27.13 23.79 -45.82
C LEU A 220 28.34 24.28 -46.63
N ALA A 221 29.45 24.55 -45.94
CA ALA A 221 30.78 24.56 -46.56
C ALA A 221 31.29 23.11 -46.67
N SER A 222 31.83 22.77 -47.83
CA SER A 222 32.37 21.46 -48.17
C SER A 222 33.63 21.12 -47.37
N VAL A 223 33.62 19.95 -46.71
CA VAL A 223 34.77 19.36 -46.01
C VAL A 223 35.40 18.30 -46.92
N PRO A 224 36.74 18.24 -47.09
CA PRO A 224 37.37 17.21 -47.92
C PRO A 224 37.33 15.84 -47.24
N ALA A 225 37.20 14.80 -48.06
CA ALA A 225 37.11 13.41 -47.62
C ALA A 225 38.42 12.92 -46.98
N VAL A 226 38.32 12.41 -45.76
CA VAL A 226 39.37 11.61 -45.11
C VAL A 226 38.97 10.14 -45.21
N ALA A 227 39.89 9.31 -45.69
CA ALA A 227 39.70 7.89 -45.93
C ALA A 227 39.49 7.10 -44.63
N VAL A 228 38.53 6.17 -44.67
CA VAL A 228 38.25 5.20 -43.59
C VAL A 228 39.02 3.91 -43.88
N PRO A 229 39.87 3.39 -42.97
CA PRO A 229 40.38 2.04 -43.10
C PRO A 229 39.30 1.00 -42.75
N SER A 230 39.24 -0.04 -43.58
CA SER A 230 38.28 -1.14 -43.54
C SER A 230 38.39 -1.98 -42.26
N ALA A 231 37.23 -2.40 -41.73
CA ALA A 231 37.11 -3.19 -40.51
C ALA A 231 37.61 -4.65 -40.71
N ALA A 232 38.37 -5.15 -39.73
CA ALA A 232 38.65 -6.57 -39.56
C ALA A 232 37.54 -7.24 -38.70
N PRO A 233 37.20 -8.52 -38.93
CA PRO A 233 36.12 -9.19 -38.22
C PRO A 233 36.57 -9.65 -36.82
N VAL A 234 35.81 -9.29 -35.80
CA VAL A 234 35.91 -9.87 -34.44
C VAL A 234 34.86 -10.97 -34.30
N GLN A 235 35.33 -12.14 -33.88
CA GLN A 235 34.57 -13.40 -33.79
C GLN A 235 33.64 -13.40 -32.57
N SER A 236 32.41 -13.89 -32.74
CA SER A 236 31.49 -14.20 -31.64
C SER A 236 31.99 -15.40 -30.84
N ALA A 237 32.21 -15.22 -29.54
CA ALA A 237 32.40 -16.31 -28.61
C ALA A 237 31.04 -16.99 -28.31
N ALA A 238 30.95 -18.28 -28.61
CA ALA A 238 29.81 -19.12 -28.24
C ALA A 238 29.90 -19.53 -26.76
N VAL A 239 28.84 -19.30 -25.99
CA VAL A 239 28.67 -19.83 -24.63
C VAL A 239 28.07 -21.23 -24.74
N GLN A 240 28.75 -22.23 -24.19
CA GLN A 240 28.29 -23.62 -24.14
C GLN A 240 27.28 -23.83 -22.98
N PRO A 241 26.23 -24.67 -23.15
CA PRO A 241 25.36 -25.07 -22.05
C PRO A 241 25.94 -26.25 -21.25
N ALA A 242 25.73 -26.22 -19.92
CA ALA A 242 26.12 -27.27 -18.97
C ALA A 242 25.16 -28.50 -19.00
N PRO A 243 25.64 -29.73 -18.68
CA PRO A 243 24.84 -30.94 -18.77
C PRO A 243 23.86 -31.13 -17.59
N ALA A 244 22.69 -31.69 -17.92
CA ALA A 244 21.59 -32.04 -17.02
C ALA A 244 21.81 -33.37 -16.28
N GLN A 245 21.39 -33.44 -15.01
CA GLN A 245 21.38 -34.66 -14.19
C GLN A 245 19.98 -35.31 -14.19
N PRO A 246 19.84 -36.64 -14.18
CA PRO A 246 18.54 -37.31 -14.21
C PRO A 246 17.90 -37.39 -12.81
N VAL A 247 16.67 -36.89 -12.68
CA VAL A 247 15.84 -37.04 -11.48
C VAL A 247 14.98 -38.30 -11.62
N ARG A 248 15.07 -39.18 -10.60
CA ARG A 248 14.42 -40.49 -10.54
C ARG A 248 12.93 -40.33 -10.16
N VAL A 249 12.04 -40.87 -10.98
CA VAL A 249 10.58 -40.89 -10.75
C VAL A 249 10.24 -41.98 -9.73
N LEU A 250 9.67 -41.60 -8.58
CA LEU A 250 9.03 -42.55 -7.67
C LEU A 250 7.52 -42.63 -7.92
N ALA A 251 6.99 -43.84 -7.74
CA ALA A 251 5.66 -44.28 -8.15
C ALA A 251 4.50 -43.68 -7.33
N ARG A 252 3.33 -43.70 -7.97
CA ARG A 252 2.03 -43.16 -7.54
C ARG A 252 1.35 -44.09 -6.52
N PRO A 253 0.77 -43.58 -5.41
CA PRO A 253 -0.22 -44.30 -4.62
C PRO A 253 -1.67 -43.96 -5.03
N THR A 254 -2.52 -44.96 -4.90
CA THR A 254 -3.95 -45.09 -5.22
C THR A 254 -4.88 -44.25 -4.30
N PRO A 255 -6.12 -43.91 -4.71
CA PRO A 255 -7.04 -43.10 -3.91
C PRO A 255 -8.08 -43.95 -3.14
N ALA A 256 -8.40 -43.58 -1.90
CA ALA A 256 -9.61 -43.96 -1.16
C ALA A 256 -9.79 -43.07 0.09
N PRO A 257 -10.99 -43.01 0.72
CA PRO A 257 -12.22 -42.37 0.26
C PRO A 257 -12.52 -41.07 1.07
N ALA A 258 -13.47 -40.28 0.55
CA ALA A 258 -13.92 -39.01 1.14
C ALA A 258 -14.75 -39.22 2.42
N LEU A 259 -14.42 -38.51 3.52
CA LEU A 259 -15.35 -38.28 4.64
C LEU A 259 -15.14 -36.89 5.30
N THR A 260 -16.13 -36.03 5.05
CA THR A 260 -16.78 -35.02 5.93
C THR A 260 -15.95 -34.07 6.81
N THR A 261 -15.91 -32.81 6.38
CA THR A 261 -15.65 -31.61 7.21
C THR A 261 -16.75 -31.38 8.25
N PRO A 262 -16.42 -31.05 9.52
CA PRO A 262 -17.36 -30.39 10.40
C PRO A 262 -17.37 -28.87 10.10
N THR A 263 -18.54 -28.39 9.71
CA THR A 263 -18.88 -26.98 9.55
C THR A 263 -18.79 -26.27 10.90
N ILE A 264 -17.82 -25.36 11.07
CA ILE A 264 -17.95 -24.28 12.05
C ILE A 264 -18.52 -23.08 11.28
N ALA A 265 -19.83 -22.90 11.42
CA ALA A 265 -20.56 -21.78 10.85
C ALA A 265 -20.20 -20.50 11.60
N ALA A 266 -19.47 -19.60 10.94
CA ALA A 266 -19.49 -18.18 11.28
C ALA A 266 -20.61 -17.53 10.46
N PRO A 267 -21.62 -16.87 11.05
CA PRO A 267 -22.61 -16.15 10.28
C PRO A 267 -22.02 -14.80 9.86
N VAL A 268 -21.32 -14.76 8.72
CA VAL A 268 -21.12 -13.49 8.01
C VAL A 268 -22.34 -13.29 7.13
N ARG A 269 -23.26 -12.39 7.52
CA ARG A 269 -24.22 -11.85 6.56
C ARG A 269 -23.45 -11.09 5.50
N ALA A 270 -23.21 -11.75 4.37
CA ALA A 270 -22.64 -11.17 3.19
C ALA A 270 -23.55 -10.04 2.67
N ALA A 271 -23.00 -8.85 2.52
CA ALA A 271 -23.53 -7.90 1.54
C ALA A 271 -23.37 -8.55 0.16
N THR A 272 -24.46 -8.64 -0.60
CA THR A 272 -24.52 -9.29 -1.91
C THR A 272 -23.55 -8.61 -2.87
N GLN A 273 -22.38 -9.21 -3.07
CA GLN A 273 -21.40 -8.83 -4.08
C GLN A 273 -21.42 -9.89 -5.18
N ALA A 274 -21.50 -9.44 -6.43
CA ALA A 274 -21.54 -10.31 -7.61
C ALA A 274 -20.36 -11.30 -7.61
N PRO A 275 -20.55 -12.55 -8.07
CA PRO A 275 -19.51 -13.58 -8.04
C PRO A 275 -18.30 -13.16 -8.89
N PRO A 276 -17.06 -13.35 -8.40
CA PRO A 276 -15.86 -13.09 -9.18
C PRO A 276 -15.75 -14.08 -10.37
N PRO A 277 -15.09 -13.69 -11.47
CA PRO A 277 -14.91 -14.55 -12.63
C PRO A 277 -14.09 -15.80 -12.28
N ALA A 278 -14.40 -16.90 -12.97
CA ALA A 278 -13.79 -18.20 -12.75
C ALA A 278 -12.25 -18.17 -12.84
N PRO A 279 -11.54 -18.96 -12.01
CA PRO A 279 -10.08 -19.01 -12.02
C PRO A 279 -9.55 -19.58 -13.35
N GLN A 280 -8.53 -18.90 -13.89
CA GLN A 280 -7.78 -19.33 -15.07
C GLN A 280 -7.01 -20.64 -14.77
N PRO A 281 -7.06 -21.66 -15.65
CA PRO A 281 -6.26 -22.87 -15.47
C PRO A 281 -4.76 -22.54 -15.62
N GLY A 282 -4.00 -22.68 -14.53
CA GLY A 282 -2.54 -22.47 -14.54
C GLY A 282 -1.95 -21.73 -13.31
N ALA A 283 -2.78 -21.25 -12.38
CA ALA A 283 -2.27 -20.64 -11.15
C ALA A 283 -1.62 -21.70 -10.23
N ARG A 284 -0.35 -21.50 -9.88
CA ARG A 284 0.36 -22.33 -8.89
C ARG A 284 -0.38 -22.23 -7.54
N PRO A 285 -0.62 -23.34 -6.83
CA PRO A 285 -1.25 -23.29 -5.53
C PRO A 285 -0.39 -22.50 -4.54
N TYR A 286 -1.02 -21.59 -3.79
CA TYR A 286 -0.39 -20.92 -2.66
C TYR A 286 0.09 -21.97 -1.64
N PRO A 287 1.24 -21.77 -0.98
CA PRO A 287 1.67 -22.65 0.09
C PRO A 287 0.60 -22.68 1.18
N ARG A 288 0.09 -23.88 1.47
CA ARG A 288 -0.90 -24.12 2.52
C ARG A 288 -0.23 -23.87 3.87
N LEU A 289 -0.87 -23.06 4.71
CA LEU A 289 -0.47 -22.92 6.11
C LEU A 289 -0.72 -24.26 6.82
N GLU A 290 0.33 -25.05 7.02
CA GLU A 290 0.29 -26.24 7.89
C GLU A 290 0.35 -25.75 9.35
N ILE A 291 -0.77 -25.84 10.05
CA ILE A 291 -0.83 -25.61 11.49
C ILE A 291 -0.57 -26.96 12.16
N ASP A 292 0.55 -27.09 12.85
CA ASP A 292 0.89 -28.27 13.64
C ASP A 292 -0.13 -28.45 14.78
N PRO A 293 -0.94 -29.53 14.79
CA PRO A 293 -1.97 -29.75 15.80
C PRO A 293 -1.39 -30.00 17.19
N SER A 294 -0.12 -30.36 17.32
CA SER A 294 0.53 -30.56 18.61
C SER A 294 0.69 -29.24 19.39
N VAL A 295 0.52 -28.08 18.74
CA VAL A 295 0.60 -26.74 19.34
C VAL A 295 -0.51 -26.46 20.36
N PHE A 296 -1.68 -27.10 20.21
CA PHE A 296 -2.83 -26.91 21.08
C PHE A 296 -2.90 -28.08 22.04
N GLY A 297 -2.46 -27.87 23.29
CA GLY A 297 -2.41 -28.90 24.31
C GLY A 297 -3.72 -29.67 24.43
N THR A 298 -3.61 -30.97 24.70
CA THR A 298 -4.74 -31.87 24.96
C THR A 298 -5.55 -31.36 26.16
N PRO A 299 -6.89 -31.26 26.08
CA PRO A 299 -7.69 -31.14 27.29
C PRO A 299 -7.63 -32.47 28.03
N GLU A 300 -7.05 -32.45 29.23
CA GLU A 300 -7.15 -33.54 30.20
C GLU A 300 -8.62 -33.67 30.59
N VAL A 301 -9.26 -34.74 30.10
CA VAL A 301 -10.61 -35.12 30.53
C VAL A 301 -10.44 -35.82 31.89
N GLU A 302 -10.42 -35.03 32.96
CA GLU A 302 -10.57 -35.54 34.32
C GLU A 302 -12.06 -35.88 34.51
N GLY A 303 -12.35 -37.18 34.61
CA GLY A 303 -13.69 -37.66 34.88
C GLY A 303 -14.13 -37.37 36.32
N ARG A 304 -15.29 -36.74 36.46
CA ARG A 304 -16.31 -37.14 37.44
C ARG A 304 -17.67 -36.53 37.11
#